data_AF-A0A965EZC0-F1
#
_entry.id   AF-A0A965EZC0-F1
#
_cell.length_a   1.000
_cell.length_b   1.000
_cell.length_c   1.000
_cell.angle_alpha   90.00
_cell.angle_beta   90.00
_cell.angle_gamma   90.00
#
_symmetry.space_group_name_H-M   'P 1'
#
loop_
_entity.id
_entity.type
_entity.pdbx_description
1 polymer ?
#
loop_
_entity_poly.entity_id
_entity_poly.type
_entity_poly.pdbx_seq_one_letter_code
_entity_poly.pdbx_strand_id
1 'polypeptide(L)'
;MAITGPFEGEAKTLTGAGATFPAALYSKYFNEYNKLTKVEVNYQSIGSGGGIKAISDQTADFGATDSPMTDAQLKEAKGGEILHIPMALGAVVATYNIPGLETAKLKFTGETLAAIFLGNITKWNDPKIAADNAGVKLPAEDIVSVHRSDGSGTSFVFTDYLSAVSPEWKTKVGASTTVNWPGGVGGKGNEGVAGEVKQTPFSIGYVELIYAVQNK
;
A
#
# COMPACT_ATOMS: atom_id res chain seq x y z
N MET A 1 16.11 26.29 7.36
CA MET A 1 16.50 25.85 8.71
C MET A 1 17.56 24.78 8.52
N ALA A 2 18.78 24.95 9.06
CA ALA A 2 19.80 23.89 9.01
C ALA A 2 19.46 22.86 10.09
N ILE A 3 19.48 21.57 9.74
CA ILE A 3 19.40 20.50 10.74
C ILE A 3 20.76 20.49 11.45
N THR A 4 20.78 21.00 12.68
CA THR A 4 21.96 21.00 13.55
C THR A 4 21.79 19.93 14.61
N GLY A 5 22.80 19.09 14.82
CA GLY A 5 22.83 18.03 15.83
C GLY A 5 24.20 17.33 15.84
N PRO A 6 24.49 16.44 16.81
CA PRO A 6 23.60 16.06 17.91
C PRO A 6 23.57 17.08 19.05
N PHE A 7 22.47 17.12 19.81
CA PHE A 7 22.37 17.88 21.07
C PHE A 7 22.55 16.99 22.31
N GLU A 8 22.88 17.60 23.45
CA GLU A 8 22.95 16.89 24.72
C GLU A 8 21.58 16.29 25.07
N GLY A 9 21.52 14.97 25.29
CA GLY A 9 20.28 14.23 25.55
C GLY A 9 19.54 13.72 24.30
N GLU A 10 20.04 13.98 23.08
CA GLU A 10 19.43 13.43 21.86
C GLU A 10 19.56 11.90 21.80
N ALA A 11 18.49 11.23 21.39
CA ALA A 11 18.47 9.79 21.22
C ALA A 11 19.50 9.37 20.17
N LYS A 12 20.38 8.43 20.51
CA LYS A 12 21.39 7.91 19.58
C LYS A 12 20.79 6.97 18.54
N THR A 13 19.73 6.27 18.91
CA THR A 13 19.03 5.27 18.12
C THR A 13 17.53 5.41 18.34
N LEU A 14 16.75 5.33 17.26
CA LEU A 14 15.30 5.24 17.27
C LEU A 14 14.87 4.00 16.49
N THR A 15 13.79 3.37 16.92
CA THR A 15 13.16 2.23 16.27
C THR A 15 11.77 2.62 15.81
N GLY A 16 11.51 2.48 14.52
CA GLY A 16 10.18 2.65 13.94
C GLY A 16 9.69 1.37 13.30
N ALA A 17 8.37 1.20 13.21
CA ALA A 17 7.79 0.09 12.48
C ALA A 17 6.49 0.51 11.78
N GLY A 18 6.20 -0.06 10.62
CA GLY A 18 4.86 0.02 10.05
C GLY A 18 4.78 0.05 8.53
N ALA A 19 4.02 1.03 8.03
CA ALA A 19 3.62 1.17 6.64
C ALA A 19 4.76 0.98 5.62
N THR A 20 4.54 0.10 4.65
CA THR A 20 5.48 -0.07 3.53
C THR A 20 5.36 1.09 2.53
N PHE A 21 4.21 1.75 2.44
CA PHE A 21 3.95 2.85 1.50
C PHE A 21 5.01 3.97 1.55
N PRO A 22 5.38 4.56 2.70
CA PRO A 22 6.42 5.59 2.77
C PRO A 22 7.84 5.04 2.92
N ALA A 23 8.05 3.72 2.93
CA ALA A 23 9.32 3.12 3.37
C ALA A 23 10.53 3.58 2.55
N ALA A 24 10.36 3.74 1.22
CA ALA A 24 11.42 4.27 0.35
C ALA A 24 11.79 5.72 0.71
N LEU A 25 10.79 6.57 0.99
CA LEU A 25 11.00 7.96 1.40
C LEU A 25 11.67 8.04 2.78
N TYR A 26 11.16 7.27 3.74
CA TYR A 26 11.69 7.21 5.10
C TYR A 26 13.14 6.73 5.10
N SER A 27 13.48 5.70 4.32
CA SER A 27 14.86 5.23 4.17
C SER A 27 15.79 6.36 3.72
N LYS A 28 15.35 7.21 2.79
CA LYS A 28 16.13 8.37 2.35
C LYS A 28 16.24 9.43 3.44
N TYR A 29 15.14 9.77 4.12
CA TYR A 29 15.15 10.74 5.22
C TYR A 29 16.08 10.31 6.36
N PHE A 30 15.98 9.06 6.80
CA PHE A 30 16.81 8.52 7.88
C PHE A 30 18.28 8.46 7.50
N ASN A 31 18.60 8.13 6.25
CA ASN A 31 19.99 8.16 5.77
C ASN A 31 20.59 9.57 5.76
N GLU A 32 19.83 10.58 5.30
CA GLU A 32 20.31 11.96 5.31
C GLU A 32 20.37 12.52 6.74
N TYR A 33 19.39 12.20 7.59
CA TYR A 33 19.39 12.58 9.00
C TYR A 33 20.63 12.04 9.71
N ASN A 34 20.94 10.76 9.54
CA ASN A 34 22.13 10.14 10.13
C ASN A 34 23.44 10.81 9.69
N LYS A 35 23.59 11.18 8.42
CA LYS A 35 24.81 11.87 7.95
C LYS A 35 25.04 13.18 8.70
N LEU A 36 23.96 13.92 8.97
CA LEU A 36 23.98 15.23 9.60
C LEU A 36 24.11 15.17 11.13
N THR A 37 23.41 14.23 11.79
CA THR A 37 23.26 14.22 13.25
C THR A 37 23.90 13.03 13.94
N LYS A 38 24.27 11.99 13.18
CA LYS A 38 24.72 10.67 13.67
C LYS A 38 23.65 9.86 14.41
N VAL A 39 22.40 10.31 14.45
CA VAL A 39 21.28 9.52 14.97
C VAL A 39 20.94 8.41 13.98
N GLU A 40 20.77 7.20 14.48
CA GLU A 40 20.36 6.04 13.70
C GLU A 40 18.86 5.80 13.85
N VAL A 41 18.16 5.59 12.74
CA VAL A 41 16.74 5.24 12.76
C VAL A 41 16.56 3.88 12.08
N ASN A 42 16.19 2.89 12.89
CA ASN A 42 15.93 1.52 12.47
C ASN A 42 14.44 1.37 12.14
N TYR A 43 14.09 1.31 10.86
CA TYR A 43 12.70 1.22 10.42
C TYR A 43 12.34 -0.16 9.88
N GLN A 44 11.35 -0.80 10.50
CA GLN A 44 10.82 -2.09 10.09
C GLN A 44 9.58 -1.91 9.19
N SER A 45 9.76 -2.18 7.90
CA SER A 45 8.69 -2.11 6.88
C SER A 45 7.80 -3.37 6.97
N ILE A 46 6.78 -3.35 7.82
CA ILE A 46 5.98 -4.53 8.21
C ILE A 46 4.47 -4.38 7.99
N GLY A 47 4.05 -3.31 7.31
CA GLY A 47 2.64 -2.97 7.10
C GLY A 47 2.06 -2.12 8.22
N SER A 48 1.05 -1.33 7.90
CA SER A 48 0.45 -0.36 8.83
C SER A 48 -0.16 -1.02 10.07
N GLY A 49 -0.76 -2.21 9.93
CA GLY A 49 -1.26 -2.96 11.08
C GLY A 49 -0.15 -3.37 12.04
N GLY A 50 1.02 -3.72 11.51
CA GLY A 50 2.22 -3.99 12.31
C GLY A 50 2.74 -2.75 13.03
N GLY A 51 2.69 -1.59 12.36
CA GLY A 51 3.07 -0.29 12.94
C GLY A 51 2.16 0.14 14.09
N ILE A 52 0.84 0.04 13.89
CA ILE A 52 -0.17 0.29 14.93
C ILE A 52 0.08 -0.61 16.13
N LYS A 53 0.30 -1.92 15.91
CA LYS A 53 0.59 -2.86 16.99
C LYS A 53 1.89 -2.50 17.73
N ALA A 54 2.96 -2.19 17.00
CA ALA A 54 4.26 -1.92 17.59
C ALA A 54 4.27 -0.66 18.48
N ILE A 55 3.59 0.41 18.07
CA ILE A 55 3.46 1.62 18.90
C ILE A 55 2.52 1.38 20.08
N SER A 56 1.38 0.71 19.87
CA SER A 56 0.44 0.38 20.94
C SER A 56 1.06 -0.52 22.02
N ASP A 57 1.94 -1.44 21.65
CA ASP A 57 2.66 -2.33 22.57
C ASP A 57 3.97 -1.74 23.11
N GLN A 58 4.31 -0.50 22.73
CA GLN A 58 5.56 0.18 23.10
C GLN A 58 6.83 -0.60 22.73
N THR A 59 6.79 -1.36 21.64
CA THR A 59 7.96 -2.08 21.11
C THR A 59 8.73 -1.28 20.06
N ALA A 60 8.23 -0.10 19.69
CA ALA A 60 8.87 0.86 18.80
C ALA A 60 8.66 2.28 19.34
N ASP A 61 9.60 3.17 19.07
CA ASP A 61 9.53 4.58 19.45
C ASP A 61 8.46 5.34 18.64
N PHE A 62 8.21 4.90 17.40
CA PHE A 62 7.11 5.40 16.57
C PHE A 62 6.50 4.32 15.68
N GLY A 63 5.19 4.44 15.44
CA GLY A 63 4.45 3.64 14.47
C GLY A 63 4.21 4.43 13.18
N ALA A 64 4.15 3.75 12.05
CA ALA A 64 3.78 4.34 10.77
C ALA A 64 2.55 3.65 10.18
N THR A 65 1.55 4.43 9.78
CA THR A 65 0.30 3.92 9.21
C THR A 65 -0.24 4.84 8.11
N ASP A 66 -0.80 4.25 7.05
CA ASP A 66 -1.51 5.02 6.00
C ASP A 66 -3.02 5.10 6.30
N SER A 67 -3.48 4.35 7.32
CA SER A 67 -4.83 4.43 7.87
C SER A 67 -4.73 5.05 9.26
N PRO A 68 -5.43 6.16 9.55
CA PRO A 68 -5.55 6.65 10.92
C PRO A 68 -6.02 5.52 11.86
N MET A 69 -5.48 5.49 13.09
CA MET A 69 -5.97 4.53 14.09
C MET A 69 -7.44 4.83 14.42
N THR A 70 -8.22 3.76 14.60
CA THR A 70 -9.59 3.88 15.08
C THR A 70 -9.62 4.24 16.57
N ASP A 71 -10.75 4.76 17.05
CA ASP A 71 -10.96 5.03 18.48
C ASP A 71 -10.71 3.80 19.37
N ALA A 72 -11.03 2.60 18.86
CA ALA A 72 -10.77 1.35 19.56
C ALA A 72 -9.26 1.08 19.67
N GLN A 73 -8.52 1.22 18.57
CA GLN A 73 -7.07 1.04 18.55
C GLN A 73 -6.35 2.08 19.44
N LEU A 74 -6.84 3.33 19.46
CA LEU A 74 -6.32 4.38 20.33
C LEU A 74 -6.50 4.05 21.80
N LYS A 75 -7.67 3.52 22.19
CA LYS A 75 -7.95 3.08 23.57
C LYS A 75 -7.12 1.88 24.01
N GLU A 76 -6.71 1.02 23.07
CA GLU A 76 -5.88 -0.15 23.32
C GLU A 76 -4.38 0.16 23.44
N ALA A 77 -3.94 1.36 23.07
CA ALA A 77 -2.54 1.75 23.14
C ALA A 77 -2.06 1.85 24.60
N LYS A 78 -0.96 1.15 24.93
CA LYS A 78 -0.42 1.07 26.29
C LYS A 78 0.50 2.24 26.64
N GLY A 79 1.03 2.93 25.63
CA GLY A 79 2.00 4.02 25.80
C GLY A 79 1.44 5.40 26.10
N GLY A 80 0.13 5.52 26.34
CA GLY A 80 -0.55 6.79 26.57
C GLY A 80 -1.16 7.36 25.29
N GLU A 81 -1.30 8.69 25.26
CA GLU A 81 -1.91 9.39 24.12
C GLU A 81 -1.07 9.22 22.84
N ILE A 82 -1.70 8.75 21.78
CA ILE A 82 -1.08 8.60 20.46
C ILE A 82 -1.40 9.84 19.61
N LEU A 83 -0.35 10.53 19.18
CA LEU A 83 -0.46 11.65 18.24
C LEU A 83 -0.24 11.16 16.81
N HIS A 84 -1.16 11.50 15.91
CA HIS A 84 -0.99 11.29 14.47
C HIS A 84 -0.40 12.54 13.83
N ILE A 85 0.76 12.38 13.17
CA ILE A 85 1.43 13.45 12.45
C ILE A 85 1.51 13.06 10.97
N PRO A 86 0.87 13.81 10.05
CA PRO A 86 0.98 13.52 8.63
C PRO A 86 2.39 13.84 8.12
N MET A 87 3.04 12.86 7.49
CA MET A 87 4.44 12.97 7.06
C MET A 87 4.59 13.25 5.56
N ALA A 88 3.77 12.60 4.72
CA ALA A 88 3.85 12.71 3.28
C ALA A 88 2.51 12.39 2.62
N LEU A 89 2.37 12.78 1.35
CA LEU A 89 1.31 12.37 0.45
C LEU A 89 1.92 11.56 -0.69
N GLY A 90 1.25 10.48 -1.08
CA GLY A 90 1.63 9.65 -2.22
C GLY A 90 0.39 9.13 -2.94
N ALA A 91 0.58 8.24 -3.91
CA ALA A 91 -0.52 7.68 -4.69
C ALA A 91 -0.51 6.16 -4.65
N VAL A 92 -1.68 5.57 -4.40
CA VAL A 92 -1.92 4.15 -4.71
C VAL A 92 -2.31 4.05 -6.18
N VAL A 93 -1.61 3.21 -6.93
CA VAL A 93 -1.85 2.98 -8.36
C VAL A 93 -2.13 1.51 -8.63
N ALA A 94 -2.99 1.24 -9.62
CA ALA A 94 -3.08 -0.09 -10.20
C ALA A 94 -1.83 -0.36 -11.04
N THR A 95 -1.21 -1.51 -10.82
CA THR A 95 -0.08 -2.03 -11.62
C THR A 95 -0.49 -3.36 -12.24
N TYR A 96 -0.05 -3.65 -13.45
CA TYR A 96 -0.45 -4.87 -14.17
C TYR A 96 0.69 -5.42 -15.02
N ASN A 97 0.60 -6.71 -15.34
CA ASN A 97 1.50 -7.41 -16.22
C ASN A 97 0.69 -8.11 -17.31
N ILE A 98 0.76 -7.60 -18.53
CA ILE A 98 0.09 -8.20 -19.69
C ILE A 98 1.13 -8.33 -20.80
N PRO A 99 1.68 -9.54 -21.03
CA PRO A 99 2.66 -9.76 -22.08
C PRO A 99 2.20 -9.23 -23.44
N GLY A 100 3.06 -8.46 -24.10
CA GLY A 100 2.79 -7.81 -25.38
C GLY A 100 2.08 -6.45 -25.28
N LEU A 101 1.75 -5.97 -24.07
CA LEU A 101 1.15 -4.66 -23.82
C LEU A 101 2.00 -3.79 -22.86
N GLU A 102 3.30 -4.03 -22.77
CA GLU A 102 4.23 -3.37 -21.82
C GLU A 102 4.29 -1.85 -22.02
N THR A 103 4.03 -1.37 -23.23
CA THR A 103 4.01 0.06 -23.57
C THR A 103 2.60 0.66 -23.55
N ALA A 104 1.57 -0.18 -23.46
CA ALA A 104 0.19 0.26 -23.42
C ALA A 104 -0.12 0.84 -22.03
N LYS A 105 -0.72 2.04 -22.01
CA LYS A 105 -1.20 2.68 -20.79
C LYS A 105 -2.69 2.39 -20.66
N LEU A 106 -3.03 1.28 -20.03
CA LEU A 106 -4.42 0.92 -19.80
C LEU A 106 -5.06 1.90 -18.80
N LYS A 107 -6.33 2.18 -19.06
CA LYS A 107 -7.21 2.99 -18.24
C LYS A 107 -8.25 2.08 -17.61
N PHE A 108 -8.66 2.42 -16.40
CA PHE A 108 -9.72 1.72 -15.70
C PHE A 108 -10.59 2.74 -14.98
N THR A 109 -11.91 2.57 -15.05
CA THR A 109 -12.82 3.21 -14.11
C THR A 109 -12.74 2.54 -12.74
N GLY A 110 -13.25 3.22 -11.71
CA GLY A 110 -13.33 2.65 -10.36
C GLY A 110 -14.21 1.41 -10.31
N GLU A 111 -15.31 1.41 -11.07
CA GLU A 111 -16.23 0.30 -11.21
C GLU A 111 -15.58 -0.90 -11.92
N THR A 112 -14.78 -0.68 -12.96
CA THR A 112 -14.00 -1.74 -13.61
C THR A 112 -13.00 -2.37 -12.63
N LEU A 113 -12.25 -1.56 -11.88
CA LEU A 113 -11.32 -2.07 -10.85
C LEU A 113 -12.06 -2.86 -9.77
N ALA A 114 -13.16 -2.33 -9.23
CA ALA A 114 -13.95 -3.03 -8.22
C ALA A 114 -14.45 -4.39 -8.75
N ALA A 115 -14.92 -4.45 -10.00
CA ALA A 115 -15.41 -5.67 -10.61
C ALA A 115 -14.31 -6.71 -10.87
N ILE A 116 -13.09 -6.28 -11.20
CA ILE A 116 -11.91 -7.17 -11.28
C ILE A 116 -11.61 -7.78 -9.91
N PHE A 117 -11.48 -6.95 -8.86
CA PHE A 117 -11.14 -7.44 -7.52
C PHE A 117 -12.28 -8.19 -6.81
N LEU A 118 -13.54 -8.02 -7.27
CA LEU A 118 -14.68 -8.87 -6.88
C LEU A 118 -14.68 -10.24 -7.57
N GLY A 119 -13.90 -10.42 -8.65
CA GLY A 119 -13.94 -11.60 -9.50
C GLY A 119 -15.11 -11.62 -10.50
N ASN A 120 -15.81 -10.50 -10.68
CA ASN A 120 -16.90 -10.36 -11.64
C ASN A 120 -16.37 -10.17 -13.07
N ILE A 121 -15.20 -9.53 -13.21
CA ILE A 121 -14.44 -9.46 -14.47
C ILE A 121 -13.25 -10.39 -14.34
N THR A 122 -13.22 -11.45 -15.15
CA THR A 122 -12.22 -12.52 -15.05
C THR A 122 -11.26 -12.58 -16.23
N LYS A 123 -11.50 -11.82 -17.31
CA LYS A 123 -10.66 -11.82 -18.52
C LYS A 123 -10.28 -10.41 -18.96
N TRP A 124 -9.08 -10.27 -19.52
CA TRP A 124 -8.55 -8.98 -19.96
C TRP A 124 -9.31 -8.34 -21.13
N ASN A 125 -9.96 -9.13 -21.98
CA ASN A 125 -10.78 -8.64 -23.09
C ASN A 125 -12.25 -8.38 -22.71
N ASP A 126 -12.57 -8.31 -21.41
CA ASP A 126 -13.93 -8.00 -20.95
C ASP A 126 -14.43 -6.68 -21.58
N PRO A 127 -15.72 -6.59 -21.98
CA PRO A 127 -16.28 -5.41 -22.62
C PRO A 127 -16.08 -4.11 -21.83
N LYS A 128 -16.06 -4.15 -20.49
CA LYS A 128 -15.82 -2.95 -19.67
C LYS A 128 -14.37 -2.49 -19.76
N ILE A 129 -13.41 -3.41 -19.72
CA ILE A 129 -11.99 -3.07 -19.92
C ILE A 129 -11.77 -2.57 -21.35
N ALA A 130 -12.40 -3.20 -22.35
CA ALA A 130 -12.31 -2.76 -23.74
C ALA A 130 -12.91 -1.36 -23.96
N ALA A 131 -14.05 -1.05 -23.32
CA ALA A 131 -14.67 0.27 -23.37
C ALA A 131 -13.76 1.37 -22.79
N ASP A 132 -13.06 1.07 -21.69
CA ASP A 132 -12.09 1.99 -21.07
C ASP A 132 -10.84 2.21 -21.95
N ASN A 133 -10.57 1.30 -22.91
CA ASN A 133 -9.31 1.19 -23.66
C ASN A 133 -9.50 1.06 -25.18
N ALA A 134 -10.31 1.95 -25.77
CA ALA A 134 -10.55 1.96 -27.21
C ALA A 134 -9.24 1.95 -28.04
N GLY A 135 -9.14 1.01 -28.98
CA GLY A 135 -7.99 0.85 -29.86
C GLY A 135 -6.86 -0.05 -29.32
N VAL A 136 -6.96 -0.56 -28.09
CA VAL A 136 -6.02 -1.54 -27.54
C VAL A 136 -6.49 -2.96 -27.84
N LYS A 137 -5.58 -3.81 -28.36
CA LYS A 137 -5.86 -5.23 -28.60
C LYS A 137 -5.68 -6.01 -27.29
N LEU A 138 -6.75 -6.15 -26.52
CA LEU A 138 -6.76 -6.87 -25.25
C LEU A 138 -6.78 -8.40 -25.47
N PRO A 139 -5.99 -9.18 -24.72
CA PRO A 139 -5.95 -10.64 -24.86
C PRO A 139 -7.13 -11.32 -24.14
N ALA A 140 -7.52 -12.52 -24.59
CA ALA A 140 -8.61 -13.31 -23.99
C ALA A 140 -8.15 -14.16 -22.78
N GLU A 141 -7.22 -13.62 -22.01
CA GLU A 141 -6.49 -14.30 -20.94
C GLU A 141 -7.14 -14.00 -19.59
N ASP A 142 -7.05 -14.97 -18.67
CA ASP A 142 -7.61 -14.83 -17.33
C ASP A 142 -6.83 -13.80 -16.51
N ILE A 143 -7.55 -13.03 -15.70
CA ILE A 143 -6.97 -12.02 -14.81
C ILE A 143 -6.57 -12.68 -13.49
N VAL A 144 -5.33 -12.45 -13.06
CA VAL A 144 -4.86 -12.80 -11.72
C VAL A 144 -4.81 -11.54 -10.86
N SER A 145 -5.78 -11.38 -9.96
CA SER A 145 -5.73 -10.28 -8.99
C SER A 145 -4.68 -10.56 -7.91
N VAL A 146 -3.93 -9.54 -7.53
CA VAL A 146 -2.91 -9.58 -6.48
C VAL A 146 -3.26 -8.53 -5.43
N HIS A 147 -3.36 -8.96 -4.18
CA HIS A 147 -3.70 -8.10 -3.04
C HIS A 147 -2.67 -8.24 -1.92
N ARG A 148 -2.75 -7.37 -0.92
CA ARG A 148 -1.91 -7.49 0.29
C ARG A 148 -2.35 -8.67 1.14
N SER A 149 -1.38 -9.43 1.66
CA SER A 149 -1.63 -10.52 2.62
C SER A 149 -1.51 -10.07 4.09
N ASP A 150 -0.88 -8.93 4.33
CA ASP A 150 -0.67 -8.33 5.65
C ASP A 150 -1.60 -7.14 5.91
N GLY A 151 -1.78 -6.78 7.19
CA GLY A 151 -2.57 -5.61 7.58
C GLY A 151 -1.97 -4.31 7.04
N SER A 152 -2.64 -3.70 6.07
CA SER A 152 -2.06 -2.69 5.19
C SER A 152 -2.89 -1.41 5.12
N GLY A 153 -2.25 -0.26 5.33
CA GLY A 153 -2.82 1.05 5.03
C GLY A 153 -3.04 1.27 3.53
N THR A 154 -2.15 0.75 2.67
CA THR A 154 -2.37 0.74 1.21
C THR A 154 -3.68 0.02 0.82
N SER A 155 -3.98 -1.14 1.41
CA SER A 155 -5.28 -1.80 1.25
C SER A 155 -6.43 -0.99 1.81
N PHE A 156 -6.28 -0.33 2.96
CA PHE A 156 -7.32 0.58 3.47
C PHE A 156 -7.64 1.66 2.43
N VAL A 157 -6.64 2.38 1.92
CA VAL A 157 -6.83 3.43 0.90
C VAL A 157 -7.49 2.86 -0.36
N PHE A 158 -7.02 1.71 -0.86
CA PHE A 158 -7.57 1.09 -2.06
C PHE A 158 -9.02 0.64 -1.86
N THR A 159 -9.32 -0.05 -0.76
CA THR A 159 -10.66 -0.58 -0.47
C THR A 159 -11.67 0.49 -0.05
N ASP A 160 -11.21 1.59 0.54
CA ASP A 160 -12.00 2.80 0.77
C ASP A 160 -12.42 3.44 -0.54
N TYR A 161 -11.48 3.63 -1.47
CA TYR A 161 -11.78 4.08 -2.83
C TYR A 161 -12.80 3.17 -3.53
N LEU A 162 -12.57 1.85 -3.52
CA LEU A 162 -13.50 0.89 -4.14
C LEU A 162 -14.88 0.92 -3.48
N SER A 163 -14.96 1.12 -2.16
CA SER A 163 -16.22 1.27 -1.43
C SER A 163 -16.97 2.56 -1.80
N ALA A 164 -16.25 3.62 -2.16
CA ALA A 164 -16.85 4.88 -2.58
C ALA A 164 -17.44 4.80 -4.00
N VAL A 165 -16.79 4.08 -4.91
CA VAL A 165 -17.18 4.00 -6.33
C VAL A 165 -18.02 2.77 -6.68
N SER A 166 -18.07 1.75 -5.83
CA SER A 166 -18.85 0.52 -6.07
C SER A 166 -19.72 0.16 -4.86
N PRO A 167 -21.06 0.33 -4.98
CA PRO A 167 -22.00 -0.11 -3.93
C PRO A 167 -21.91 -1.61 -3.63
N GLU A 168 -21.63 -2.43 -4.66
CA GLU A 168 -21.45 -3.87 -4.49
C GLU A 168 -20.20 -4.18 -3.66
N TRP A 169 -19.06 -3.52 -3.95
CA TRP A 169 -17.84 -3.63 -3.16
C TRP A 169 -18.10 -3.24 -1.71
N LYS A 170 -18.71 -2.07 -1.50
CA LYS A 170 -19.02 -1.53 -0.17
C LYS A 170 -19.85 -2.51 0.66
N THR A 171 -20.79 -3.21 0.04
CA THR A 171 -21.69 -4.14 0.70
C THR A 171 -21.03 -5.49 0.98
N LYS A 172 -20.24 -6.01 0.03
CA LYS A 172 -19.65 -7.36 0.12
C LYS A 172 -18.32 -7.40 0.87
N VAL A 173 -17.49 -6.36 0.73
CA VAL A 173 -16.10 -6.34 1.20
C VAL A 173 -15.85 -5.18 2.16
N GLY A 174 -16.30 -3.97 1.82
CA GLY A 174 -16.06 -2.77 2.61
C GLY A 174 -14.60 -2.28 2.57
N ALA A 175 -14.22 -1.48 3.57
CA ALA A 175 -12.91 -0.85 3.66
C ALA A 175 -12.25 -1.11 5.02
N SER A 176 -11.01 -1.60 5.00
CA SER A 176 -10.23 -1.91 6.20
C SER A 176 -8.77 -2.14 5.83
N THR A 177 -7.87 -2.11 6.81
CA THR A 177 -6.47 -2.56 6.61
C THR A 177 -6.38 -4.06 6.30
N THR A 178 -7.41 -4.83 6.64
CA THR A 178 -7.57 -6.25 6.31
C THR A 178 -9.03 -6.52 5.94
N VAL A 179 -9.27 -7.11 4.78
CA VAL A 179 -10.60 -7.49 4.29
C VAL A 179 -10.61 -8.95 3.83
N ASN A 180 -11.81 -9.53 3.73
CA ASN A 180 -12.00 -10.86 3.14
C ASN A 180 -12.01 -10.73 1.62
N TRP A 181 -10.84 -10.87 0.99
CA TRP A 181 -10.72 -10.80 -0.46
C TRP A 181 -11.50 -11.94 -1.14
N PRO A 182 -12.33 -11.66 -2.17
CA PRO A 182 -13.09 -12.69 -2.89
C PRO A 182 -12.21 -13.74 -3.60
N GLY A 183 -10.96 -13.40 -3.87
CA GLY A 183 -9.94 -14.28 -4.46
C GLY A 183 -8.67 -13.51 -4.78
N GLY A 184 -7.74 -14.17 -5.46
CA GLY A 184 -6.45 -13.61 -5.87
C GLY A 184 -5.27 -14.16 -5.08
N VAL A 185 -4.10 -13.59 -5.33
CA VAL A 185 -2.82 -13.95 -4.70
C VAL A 185 -2.43 -12.90 -3.68
N GLY A 186 -2.04 -13.33 -2.48
CA GLY A 186 -1.61 -12.46 -1.40
C GLY A 186 -0.10 -12.20 -1.40
N GLY A 187 0.31 -10.97 -1.73
CA GLY A 187 1.69 -10.49 -1.59
C GLY A 187 1.91 -9.75 -0.26
N LYS A 188 3.04 -10.01 0.42
CA LYS A 188 3.38 -9.32 1.68
C LYS A 188 4.06 -7.98 1.38
N GLY A 189 3.54 -6.88 1.92
CA GLY A 189 4.09 -5.54 1.68
C GLY A 189 3.81 -5.01 0.27
N ASN A 190 4.29 -3.80 -0.02
CA ASN A 190 4.19 -3.24 -1.38
C ASN A 190 5.15 -3.99 -2.32
N GLU A 191 6.30 -4.38 -1.78
CA GLU A 191 7.35 -5.20 -2.40
C GLU A 191 6.79 -6.53 -2.89
N GLY A 192 6.04 -7.25 -2.03
CA GLY A 192 5.45 -8.54 -2.39
C GLY A 192 4.40 -8.41 -3.47
N VAL A 193 3.49 -7.43 -3.38
CA VAL A 193 2.49 -7.21 -4.43
C VAL A 193 3.14 -6.84 -5.77
N ALA A 194 4.11 -5.93 -5.76
CA ALA A 194 4.84 -5.54 -6.97
C ALA A 194 5.60 -6.73 -7.58
N GLY A 195 6.26 -7.55 -6.75
CA GLY A 195 6.96 -8.75 -7.17
C GLY A 195 6.04 -9.80 -7.79
N GLU A 196 4.90 -10.08 -7.13
CA GLU A 196 3.88 -11.01 -7.64
C GLU A 196 3.31 -10.55 -8.99
N VAL A 197 3.02 -9.26 -9.15
CA VAL A 197 2.55 -8.71 -10.43
C VAL A 197 3.62 -8.87 -11.51
N LYS A 198 4.88 -8.53 -11.19
CA LYS A 198 5.99 -8.62 -12.14
C LYS A 198 6.24 -10.05 -12.64
N GLN A 199 6.15 -11.05 -11.75
CA GLN A 199 6.46 -12.44 -12.10
C GLN A 199 5.26 -13.24 -12.66
N THR A 200 4.04 -12.74 -12.48
CA THR A 200 2.81 -13.45 -12.88
C THR A 200 2.21 -12.79 -14.12
N PRO A 201 2.25 -13.45 -15.30
CA PRO A 201 1.56 -12.98 -16.49
C PRO A 201 0.06 -12.79 -16.24
N PHE A 202 -0.52 -11.78 -16.89
CA PHE A 202 -1.94 -11.44 -16.83
C PHE A 202 -2.44 -11.02 -15.45
N SER A 203 -1.54 -10.53 -14.61
CA SER A 203 -1.87 -10.10 -13.24
C SER A 203 -2.13 -8.60 -13.11
N ILE A 204 -2.86 -8.23 -12.05
CA ILE A 204 -3.11 -6.84 -11.65
C ILE A 204 -3.11 -6.73 -10.13
N GLY A 205 -2.43 -5.71 -9.61
CA GLY A 205 -2.37 -5.40 -8.19
C GLY A 205 -2.43 -3.89 -7.93
N TYR A 206 -2.31 -3.51 -6.67
CA TYR A 206 -2.28 -2.10 -6.25
C TYR A 206 -1.07 -1.85 -5.33
N VAL A 207 -0.32 -0.78 -5.62
CA VAL A 207 0.90 -0.43 -4.88
C VAL A 207 1.05 1.08 -4.76
N GLU A 208 1.88 1.54 -3.83
CA GLU A 208 2.38 2.91 -3.87
C GLU A 208 3.21 3.13 -5.15
N LEU A 209 3.06 4.30 -5.79
CA LEU A 209 3.61 4.63 -7.11
C LEU A 209 5.09 4.27 -7.28
N ILE A 210 5.95 4.49 -6.27
CA ILE A 210 7.37 4.19 -6.38
C ILE A 210 7.62 2.71 -6.68
N TYR A 211 6.81 1.82 -6.11
CA TYR A 211 6.94 0.39 -6.30
C TYR A 211 6.53 -0.02 -7.72
N ALA A 212 5.52 0.61 -8.31
CA ALA A 212 5.20 0.40 -9.73
C ALA A 212 6.31 0.91 -10.66
N VAL A 213 6.90 2.07 -10.35
CA VAL A 213 7.97 2.67 -11.16
C VAL A 213 9.27 1.86 -11.09
N GLN A 214 9.61 1.32 -9.93
CA GLN A 214 10.82 0.54 -9.71
C GLN A 214 10.70 -0.91 -10.20
N ASN A 215 9.50 -1.47 -10.28
CA ASN A 215 9.26 -2.87 -10.66
C ASN A 215 8.64 -3.03 -12.06
N LYS A 216 9.13 -2.25 -13.03
CA LYS A 216 8.82 -2.47 -14.45
C LYS A 216 9.35 -3.80 -14.95
#